data_AF-A0A7R9JKV2-F1
#
_entry.id   AF-A0A7R9JKV2-F1
#
_cell.length_a   1.000
_cell.length_b   1.000
_cell.length_c   1.000
_cell.angle_alpha   90.00
_cell.angle_beta   90.00
_cell.angle_gamma   90.00
#
_symmetry.space_group_name_H-M   'P 1'
#
loop_
_entity.id
_entity.type
_entity.pdbx_description
1 polymer ?
#
loop_
_entity_poly.entity_id
_entity_poly.type
_entity_poly.pdbx_seq_one_letter_code
_entity_poly.pdbx_strand_id
1 'polypeptide(L)'
;SSVKDEGEVENVRVVVRVRPMSAREREAGYRQIMQVDTVNNSVCVENPQAADGEPPKMFTFDSVFDMDSRQVDVYNETARPIVDKVLMGYNGTILAYGQTGTGKTFTMAGICSEPELKGIIPNSFAHIFGYIAKADDHRKYVPVNLFFGWF
;
A
#
# COMPACT_ATOMS: atom_id res chain seq x y z
N SER A 1 -16.52 24.49 -28.31
CA SER A 1 -17.11 23.36 -27.56
C SER A 1 -16.20 23.06 -26.40
N SER A 2 -16.51 23.60 -25.23
CA SER A 2 -15.67 23.46 -24.03
C SER A 2 -16.17 22.26 -23.24
N VAL A 3 -15.39 21.17 -23.26
CA VAL A 3 -15.61 20.02 -22.38
C VAL A 3 -15.30 20.50 -20.97
N LYS A 4 -16.28 20.36 -20.07
CA LYS A 4 -16.15 20.63 -18.65
C LYS A 4 -15.12 19.64 -18.07
N ASP A 5 -14.08 20.17 -17.44
CA ASP A 5 -13.25 19.44 -16.50
C ASP A 5 -14.12 19.21 -15.25
N GLU A 6 -14.88 18.11 -15.25
CA GLU A 6 -15.55 17.65 -14.03
C GLU A 6 -14.45 17.15 -13.11
N GLY A 7 -14.06 17.98 -12.14
CA GLY A 7 -13.05 17.64 -11.15
C GLY A 7 -13.34 16.27 -10.55
N GLU A 8 -12.50 15.30 -10.89
CA GLU A 8 -12.59 13.92 -10.44
C GLU A 8 -12.49 13.91 -8.91
N VAL A 9 -13.62 13.67 -8.23
CA VAL A 9 -13.65 13.52 -6.77
C VAL A 9 -13.04 12.18 -6.44
N GLU A 10 -11.74 12.15 -6.18
CA GLU A 10 -11.07 10.94 -5.70
C GLU A 10 -11.35 10.73 -4.21
N ASN A 11 -11.95 9.58 -3.90
CA ASN A 11 -12.06 9.10 -2.53
C ASN A 11 -10.70 8.62 -2.02
N VAL A 12 -10.52 8.67 -0.70
CA VAL A 12 -9.34 8.06 -0.05
C VAL A 12 -9.36 6.56 -0.34
N ARG A 13 -8.29 6.06 -0.97
CA ARG A 13 -8.10 4.62 -1.18
C ARG A 13 -7.51 3.98 0.07
N VAL A 14 -8.16 2.94 0.55
CA VAL A 14 -7.78 2.15 1.71
C VAL A 14 -7.36 0.77 1.24
N VAL A 15 -6.12 0.41 1.60
CA VAL A 15 -5.51 -0.83 1.17
C VAL A 15 -5.00 -1.57 2.40
N VAL A 16 -5.26 -2.88 2.45
CA VAL A 16 -4.85 -3.73 3.57
C VAL A 16 -3.74 -4.66 3.13
N ARG A 17 -2.73 -4.82 3.99
CA ARG A 17 -1.66 -5.77 3.80
C ARG A 17 -1.47 -6.63 5.03
N VAL A 18 -1.55 -7.94 4.85
CA VAL A 18 -1.37 -8.93 5.91
C VAL A 18 0.04 -9.52 5.81
N ARG A 19 0.85 -9.34 6.86
CA ARG A 19 2.20 -9.92 6.90
C ARG A 19 2.16 -11.41 7.29
N PRO A 20 3.16 -12.21 6.88
CA PRO A 20 3.37 -13.54 7.43
C PRO A 20 3.45 -13.53 8.96
N MET A 21 3.02 -14.62 9.58
CA MET A 21 3.25 -14.84 11.01
C MET A 21 4.75 -14.86 11.32
N SER A 22 5.15 -14.16 12.38
CA SER A 22 6.53 -14.11 12.84
C SER A 22 6.93 -15.44 13.52
N ALA A 23 8.23 -15.72 13.56
CA ALA A 23 8.75 -16.90 14.24
C ALA A 23 8.27 -16.98 15.70
N ARG A 24 8.27 -15.85 16.41
CA ARG A 24 7.80 -15.75 17.79
C ARG A 24 6.31 -16.10 17.93
N GLU A 25 5.47 -15.67 16.99
CA GLU A 25 4.03 -15.99 17.01
C GLU A 25 3.78 -17.48 16.75
N ARG A 26 4.55 -18.06 15.83
CA ARG A 26 4.48 -19.50 15.53
C ARG A 26 4.99 -20.36 16.68
N GLU A 27 6.09 -19.97 17.32
CA GLU A 27 6.66 -20.65 18.50
C GLU A 27 5.75 -20.56 19.73
N ALA A 28 5.04 -19.44 19.89
CA ALA A 28 4.03 -19.27 20.93
C ALA A 28 2.74 -20.08 20.68
N GLY A 29 2.62 -20.73 19.52
CA GLY A 29 1.44 -21.53 19.16
C GLY A 29 0.21 -20.68 18.81
N TYR A 30 0.38 -19.41 18.42
CA TYR A 30 -0.75 -18.60 17.97
C TYR A 30 -1.28 -19.11 16.63
N ARG A 31 -2.62 -19.09 16.50
CA ARG A 31 -3.32 -19.44 15.27
C ARG A 31 -3.53 -18.18 14.42
N GLN A 32 -3.38 -18.32 13.11
CA GLN A 32 -3.77 -17.29 12.16
C GLN A 32 -5.29 -17.20 12.07
N ILE A 33 -5.84 -16.04 12.42
CA ILE A 33 -7.29 -15.77 12.42
C ILE A 33 -7.74 -14.88 11.25
N MET A 34 -6.79 -14.39 10.46
CA MET A 34 -7.07 -13.57 9.28
C MET A 34 -7.02 -14.44 8.03
N GLN A 35 -8.10 -14.41 7.26
CA GLN A 35 -8.16 -14.95 5.91
C GLN A 35 -8.26 -13.79 4.93
N VAL A 36 -7.48 -13.86 3.86
CA VAL A 36 -7.40 -12.82 2.84
C VAL A 36 -7.94 -13.39 1.53
N ASP A 37 -8.88 -12.67 0.94
CA ASP A 37 -9.35 -12.93 -0.42
C ASP A 37 -8.92 -11.75 -1.30
N THR A 38 -7.83 -11.96 -2.04
CA THR A 38 -7.25 -10.98 -2.97
C THR A 38 -8.09 -10.80 -4.24
N VAL A 39 -8.99 -11.74 -4.57
CA VAL A 39 -9.85 -11.66 -5.75
C VAL A 39 -11.04 -10.75 -5.48
N ASN A 40 -11.63 -10.87 -4.30
CA ASN A 40 -12.78 -10.06 -3.89
C ASN A 40 -12.39 -8.84 -3.04
N ASN A 41 -11.08 -8.56 -2.88
CA ASN A 41 -10.54 -7.49 -2.04
C ASN A 41 -11.15 -7.47 -0.63
N SER A 42 -11.25 -8.65 0.00
CA SER A 42 -11.86 -8.79 1.31
C SER A 42 -10.95 -9.48 2.32
N VAL A 43 -11.10 -9.11 3.58
CA VAL A 43 -10.43 -9.70 4.73
C VAL A 43 -11.48 -10.22 5.69
N CYS A 44 -11.33 -11.49 6.06
CA CYS A 44 -12.18 -12.16 7.03
C CYS A 44 -11.40 -12.37 8.33
N VAL A 45 -11.97 -11.98 9.46
CA VAL A 45 -11.37 -12.13 10.80
C VAL A 45 -12.23 -13.06 11.63
N GLU A 46 -11.65 -14.20 12.01
CA GLU A 46 -12.25 -15.18 12.92
C GLU A 46 -12.07 -14.72 14.37
N ASN A 47 -13.14 -14.80 15.17
CA ASN A 47 -13.06 -14.60 16.61
C ASN A 47 -12.81 -15.96 17.30
N PRO A 48 -11.65 -16.19 17.94
CA PRO A 48 -11.36 -17.46 18.64
C PRO A 48 -12.30 -17.75 19.81
N GLN A 49 -12.98 -16.72 20.33
CA GLN A 49 -13.91 -16.80 21.45
C GLN A 49 -15.37 -16.66 20.99
N ALA A 50 -15.63 -16.78 19.68
CA ALA A 50 -16.98 -16.76 19.13
C ALA A 50 -17.85 -17.84 19.78
N ALA A 51 -19.10 -17.48 20.08
CA ALA A 51 -20.11 -18.48 20.41
C ALA A 51 -20.43 -19.34 19.19
N ASP A 52 -20.91 -20.57 19.40
CA ASP A 52 -21.32 -21.46 18.31
C ASP A 52 -22.30 -20.76 17.37
N GLY A 53 -21.91 -20.61 16.10
CA GLY A 53 -22.72 -19.98 15.06
C GLY A 53 -22.50 -18.48 14.86
N GLU A 54 -21.60 -17.82 15.61
CA GLU A 54 -21.22 -16.42 15.30
C GLU A 54 -20.38 -16.39 14.00
N PRO A 55 -20.84 -15.70 12.95
CA PRO A 55 -20.13 -15.64 11.69
C PRO A 55 -18.86 -14.79 11.82
N PRO A 56 -17.79 -15.10 11.06
CA PRO A 56 -16.58 -14.30 11.08
C PRO A 56 -16.84 -12.91 10.48
N LYS A 57 -16.04 -11.92 10.90
CA LYS A 57 -16.21 -10.54 10.46
C LYS A 57 -15.51 -10.32 9.13
N MET A 58 -16.26 -9.92 8.11
CA MET A 58 -15.74 -9.65 6.78
C MET A 58 -15.70 -8.15 6.51
N PHE A 59 -14.61 -7.69 5.91
CA PHE A 59 -14.39 -6.30 5.51
C PHE A 59 -13.88 -6.25 4.08
N THR A 60 -14.37 -5.30 3.29
CA THR A 60 -13.94 -5.08 1.90
C THR A 60 -13.17 -3.76 1.81
N PHE A 61 -12.12 -3.76 1.01
CA PHE A 61 -11.22 -2.62 0.81
C PHE A 61 -10.99 -2.38 -0.69
N ASP A 62 -10.28 -1.30 -1.04
CA ASP A 62 -9.95 -1.04 -2.45
C ASP A 62 -9.01 -2.10 -3.01
N SER A 63 -8.03 -2.52 -2.21
CA SER A 63 -7.12 -3.63 -2.51
C SER A 63 -6.75 -4.36 -1.22
N VAL A 64 -6.46 -5.67 -1.34
CA VAL A 64 -5.99 -6.48 -0.23
C VAL A 64 -4.79 -7.32 -0.67
N PHE A 65 -3.73 -7.26 0.14
CA PHE A 65 -2.50 -8.03 -0.04
C PHE A 65 -2.36 -9.08 1.05
N ASP A 66 -2.09 -10.30 0.62
CA ASP A 66 -1.82 -11.45 1.47
C ASP A 66 -0.34 -11.52 1.89
N MET A 67 0.02 -12.64 2.51
CA MET A 67 1.35 -12.91 3.06
C MET A 67 2.41 -13.13 1.97
N ASP A 68 1.98 -13.52 0.77
CA ASP A 68 2.85 -13.84 -0.37
C ASP A 68 3.04 -12.63 -1.31
N SER A 69 2.34 -11.53 -1.03
CA SER A 69 2.38 -10.30 -1.80
C SER A 69 3.75 -9.61 -1.76
N ARG A 70 4.33 -9.39 -2.94
CA ARG A 70 5.66 -8.79 -3.11
C ARG A 70 5.59 -7.26 -2.98
N GLN A 71 6.70 -6.65 -2.54
CA GLN A 71 6.79 -5.19 -2.38
C GLN A 71 6.50 -4.43 -3.68
N VAL A 72 6.96 -4.97 -4.82
CA VAL A 72 6.78 -4.35 -6.14
C VAL A 72 5.30 -4.33 -6.55
N ASP A 73 4.54 -5.37 -6.22
CA ASP A 73 3.12 -5.47 -6.54
C ASP A 73 2.34 -4.46 -5.68
N VAL A 74 2.63 -4.42 -4.38
CA VAL A 74 2.09 -3.41 -3.46
C VAL A 74 2.38 -1.99 -3.95
N TYR A 75 3.61 -1.71 -4.40
CA TYR A 75 3.96 -0.40 -4.96
C TYR A 75 3.17 -0.06 -6.22
N ASN A 76 3.11 -1.00 -7.17
CA ASN A 76 2.47 -0.78 -8.47
C ASN A 76 0.97 -0.51 -8.36
N GLU A 77 0.29 -1.17 -7.42
CA GLU A 77 -1.16 -1.04 -7.28
C GLU A 77 -1.54 0.15 -6.38
N THR A 78 -0.73 0.48 -5.36
CA THR A 78 -1.06 1.53 -4.39
C THR A 78 -0.39 2.87 -4.69
N ALA A 79 0.93 2.89 -4.77
CA ALA A 79 1.73 4.11 -4.76
C ALA A 79 1.96 4.66 -6.16
N ARG A 80 2.10 3.80 -7.17
CA ARG A 80 2.37 4.21 -8.55
C ARG A 80 1.31 5.17 -9.10
N PRO A 81 -0.01 4.93 -8.97
CA PRO A 81 -1.02 5.89 -9.44
C PRO A 81 -0.93 7.25 -8.75
N ILE A 82 -0.57 7.26 -7.46
CA ILE A 82 -0.40 8.50 -6.68
C ILE A 82 0.84 9.24 -7.19
N VAL A 83 1.95 8.55 -7.39
CA VAL A 83 3.18 9.14 -7.94
C VAL A 83 2.95 9.72 -9.33
N ASP A 84 2.21 9.03 -10.19
CA ASP A 84 1.84 9.53 -11.53
C ASP A 84 1.04 10.84 -11.44
N LYS A 85 0.07 10.93 -10.52
CA LYS A 85 -0.67 12.17 -10.27
C LYS A 85 0.23 13.27 -9.71
N VAL A 86 1.17 12.95 -8.82
CA VAL A 86 2.11 13.95 -8.31
C VAL A 86 3.03 14.49 -9.40
N LEU A 87 3.45 13.66 -10.34
CA LEU A 87 4.22 14.10 -11.52
C LEU A 87 3.42 15.03 -12.45
N MET A 88 2.09 14.99 -12.37
CA MET A 88 1.19 15.92 -13.05
C MET A 88 0.93 17.22 -12.26
N GLY A 89 1.50 17.37 -11.06
CA GLY A 89 1.37 18.55 -10.21
C GLY A 89 0.31 18.45 -9.11
N TYR A 90 -0.27 17.27 -8.88
CA TYR A 90 -1.18 17.04 -7.74
C TYR A 90 -0.39 16.80 -6.45
N ASN A 91 -1.04 16.99 -5.30
CA ASN A 91 -0.49 16.63 -4.01
C ASN A 91 -0.83 15.17 -3.69
N GLY A 92 0.15 14.37 -3.33
CA GLY A 92 -0.02 12.96 -2.94
C GLY A 92 0.39 12.73 -1.50
N THR A 93 -0.37 11.88 -0.80
CA THR A 93 -0.05 11.47 0.58
C THR A 93 -0.25 9.97 0.72
N ILE A 94 0.76 9.28 1.24
CA ILE A 94 0.70 7.85 1.52
C ILE A 94 0.97 7.63 3.01
N LEU A 95 0.01 7.01 3.69
CA LEU A 95 0.08 6.71 5.12
C LEU A 95 0.00 5.20 5.36
N ALA A 96 0.93 4.66 6.13
CA ALA A 96 0.80 3.30 6.68
C ALA A 96 0.25 3.36 8.11
N TYR A 97 -0.77 2.57 8.38
CA TYR A 97 -1.41 2.49 9.70
C TYR A 97 -1.50 1.03 10.17
N GLY A 98 -1.40 0.82 11.49
CA GLY A 98 -1.51 -0.51 12.10
C GLY A 98 -0.84 -0.60 13.47
N GLN A 99 -0.86 -1.77 14.10
CA GLN A 99 -0.18 -1.99 15.38
C GLN A 99 1.36 -1.96 15.22
N THR A 100 2.11 -1.76 16.31
CA THR A 100 3.57 -1.94 16.31
C THR A 100 3.94 -3.37 15.88
N GLY A 101 4.87 -3.51 14.95
CA GLY A 101 5.32 -4.83 14.45
C GLY A 101 4.45 -5.45 13.35
N THR A 102 3.45 -4.75 12.81
CA THR A 102 2.63 -5.26 11.68
C THR A 102 3.27 -5.04 10.31
N GLY A 103 4.43 -4.38 10.24
CA GLY A 103 5.17 -4.21 8.98
C GLY A 103 5.02 -2.84 8.31
N LYS A 104 4.54 -1.79 9.00
CA LYS A 104 4.44 -0.42 8.44
C LYS A 104 5.75 0.09 7.85
N THR A 105 6.84 0.05 8.64
CA THR A 105 8.17 0.46 8.19
C THR A 105 8.68 -0.42 7.06
N PHE A 106 8.36 -1.72 7.09
CA PHE A 106 8.71 -2.65 6.01
C PHE A 106 7.96 -2.32 4.71
N THR A 107 6.69 -1.95 4.77
CA THR A 107 5.93 -1.52 3.58
C THR A 107 6.44 -0.18 3.03
N MET A 108 6.72 0.79 3.92
CA MET A 108 7.13 2.14 3.50
C MET A 108 8.59 2.22 3.06
N ALA A 109 9.53 1.80 3.92
CA ALA A 109 10.96 1.84 3.62
C ALA A 109 11.44 0.54 2.96
N GLY A 110 10.98 -0.60 3.45
CA GLY A 110 11.47 -1.91 3.04
C GLY A 110 12.94 -2.11 3.41
N ILE A 111 13.62 -2.99 2.67
CA ILE A 111 15.05 -3.27 2.87
C ILE A 111 15.83 -2.66 1.70
N CYS A 112 16.52 -1.55 1.95
CA CYS A 112 17.20 -0.79 0.90
C CYS A 112 18.31 -1.57 0.18
N SER A 113 18.95 -2.53 0.86
CA SER A 113 20.02 -3.37 0.29
C SER A 113 19.51 -4.40 -0.72
N GLU A 114 18.23 -4.73 -0.69
CA GLU A 114 17.64 -5.79 -1.52
C GLU A 114 16.64 -5.18 -2.50
N PRO A 115 16.91 -5.21 -3.83
CA PRO A 115 16.05 -4.57 -4.83
C PRO A 115 14.60 -5.04 -4.77
N GLU A 116 14.37 -6.32 -4.52
CA GLU A 116 13.03 -6.94 -4.45
C GLU A 116 12.26 -6.55 -3.19
N LEU A 117 12.97 -6.14 -2.14
CA LEU A 117 12.38 -5.80 -0.84
C LEU A 117 12.27 -4.29 -0.59
N LYS A 118 12.64 -3.46 -1.58
CA LYS A 118 12.47 -2.01 -1.52
C LYS A 118 11.00 -1.64 -1.31
N GLY A 119 10.75 -0.77 -0.33
CA GLY A 119 9.39 -0.32 0.00
C GLY A 119 8.86 0.76 -0.95
N ILE A 120 7.74 1.35 -0.56
CA ILE A 120 7.07 2.38 -1.33
C ILE A 120 7.96 3.62 -1.55
N ILE A 121 8.66 4.09 -0.51
CA ILE A 121 9.49 5.30 -0.57
C ILE A 121 10.61 5.19 -1.61
N PRO A 122 11.54 4.21 -1.53
CA PRO A 122 12.62 4.09 -2.51
C PRO A 122 12.12 3.83 -3.93
N ASN A 123 11.03 3.08 -4.10
CA ASN A 123 10.43 2.85 -5.43
C ASN A 123 9.79 4.12 -5.99
N SER A 124 9.14 4.94 -5.14
CA SER A 124 8.60 6.24 -5.55
C SER A 124 9.69 7.18 -6.03
N PHE A 125 10.80 7.28 -5.29
CA PHE A 125 11.95 8.08 -5.72
C PHE A 125 12.51 7.58 -7.06
N ALA A 126 12.73 6.28 -7.21
CA ALA A 126 13.24 5.71 -8.47
C ALA A 126 12.30 6.01 -9.65
N HIS A 127 10.98 5.95 -9.44
CA HIS A 127 10.00 6.27 -10.45
C HIS A 127 10.03 7.75 -10.83
N ILE A 128 10.03 8.66 -9.85
CA ILE A 128 10.09 10.12 -10.07
C ILE A 128 11.35 10.50 -10.83
N PHE A 129 12.52 10.03 -10.37
CA PHE A 129 13.79 10.32 -11.06
C PHE A 129 13.87 9.68 -12.44
N GLY A 130 13.32 8.47 -12.60
CA GLY A 130 13.23 7.80 -13.90
C GLY A 130 12.34 8.55 -14.88
N TYR A 131 11.27 9.19 -14.40
CA TYR A 131 10.41 10.05 -15.21
C TYR A 131 11.12 11.35 -15.62
N ILE A 132 11.78 12.02 -14.67
CA ILE A 132 12.54 13.26 -14.94
C ILE A 132 13.67 13.00 -15.94
N ALA A 133 14.41 11.90 -15.80
CA ALA A 133 15.52 11.57 -16.70
C ALA A 133 15.08 11.29 -18.15
N LYS A 134 13.81 10.93 -18.36
CA LYS A 134 13.21 10.71 -19.69
C LYS A 134 12.53 11.95 -20.26
N ALA A 135 12.30 12.97 -19.45
CA ALA A 135 11.63 14.19 -19.89
C ALA A 135 12.60 15.08 -20.69
N ASP A 136 12.11 15.66 -21.79
CA ASP A 136 12.87 16.61 -22.60
C ASP A 136 13.25 17.88 -21.82
N ASP A 137 14.31 18.55 -22.29
CA ASP A 137 15.01 19.69 -21.66
C ASP A 137 14.10 20.87 -21.27
N HIS A 138 12.86 20.90 -21.75
CA HIS A 138 11.85 21.94 -21.49
C HIS A 138 11.08 21.79 -20.16
N ARG A 139 11.22 20.67 -19.43
CA ARG A 139 10.61 20.45 -18.09
C ARG A 139 11.65 20.08 -17.03
N LYS A 140 12.65 20.94 -16.79
CA LYS A 140 13.72 20.69 -15.81
C LYS A 140 13.29 20.73 -14.34
N TYR A 141 12.14 21.34 -14.03
CA TYR A 141 11.66 21.50 -12.67
C TYR A 141 10.18 21.14 -12.59
N VAL A 142 9.89 20.00 -11.96
CA VAL A 142 8.54 19.59 -11.60
C VAL A 142 8.44 19.67 -10.08
N PRO A 143 7.64 20.58 -9.51
CA PRO A 143 7.39 20.59 -8.07
C PRO A 143 6.59 19.33 -7.71
N VAL A 144 7.18 18.48 -6.87
CA VAL A 144 6.60 17.21 -6.41
C VAL A 144 6.27 17.35 -4.94
N ASN A 145 4.98 17.24 -4.60
CA ASN A 145 4.50 17.22 -3.22
C ASN A 145 3.99 15.83 -2.88
N LEU A 146 4.89 14.97 -2.39
CA LEU A 146 4.57 13.61 -1.94
C LEU A 146 4.95 13.44 -0.47
N PHE A 147 3.95 13.26 0.38
CA PHE A 147 4.13 13.04 1.80
C PHE A 147 4.04 11.56 2.16
N PHE A 148 4.99 11.09 2.97
CA PHE A 148 4.99 9.73 3.54
C PHE A 148 4.88 9.81 5.06
N GLY A 149 4.01 8.98 5.64
CA GLY A 149 3.87 8.87 7.10
C GLY A 149 3.53 7.45 7.54
N TRP A 150 3.87 7.11 8.79
CA TRP A 150 3.42 5.87 9.41
C TRP A 150 3.16 6.05 10.90
N PHE A 151 2.07 5.44 11.37
CA PHE A 151 1.60 5.51 12.76
C PHE A 151 1.35 4.10 13.31
#